data_AF-A0A1H5BZH5-F1
#
_entry.id   AF-A0A1H5BZH5-F1
#
_cell.length_a   1.000
_cell.length_b   1.000
_cell.length_c   1.000
_cell.angle_alpha   90.00
_cell.angle_beta   90.00
_cell.angle_gamma   90.00
#
_symmetry.space_group_name_H-M   'P 1'
#
loop_
_entity.id
_entity.type
_entity.pdbx_description
1 polymer ?
#
loop_
_entity_poly.entity_id
_entity_poly.type
_entity_poly.pdbx_seq_one_letter_code
_entity_poly.pdbx_strand_id
1 'polypeptide(L)'
;MSTSSTLTPPASPPAHRADVGRPRLTFGRILDAEWTKIRTVRSTVWTLASLVVLGVGLTALICWGVAGELADDSAGEPIGAFVTWGLMFGQIAALVLGILVATAEYSSGMIRTTLAAAPRRWSVLAAKTTVLAGLLLVLGAITSTLAILAGNFFLDREGIGLTLSDPEVLRTMAGGGLYLAVLGVFGLGLGLLLRHTAGAVTVGIALIFVVGNLVGLIPGAAGEWLTKLMPGNAGTTMATVESFNPDLLGPWTGIGVFAGEAALLLLISGWLFSRRDA
;
A
#
# COMPACT_ATOMS: atom_id res chain seq x y z
N MET A 1 -31.13 -32.42 -74.93
CA MET A 1 -31.86 -32.10 -73.67
C MET A 1 -31.02 -32.63 -72.53
N SER A 2 -30.27 -31.77 -71.83
CA SER A 2 -29.47 -32.14 -70.66
C SER A 2 -30.20 -31.73 -69.40
N THR A 3 -30.55 -32.69 -68.55
CA THR A 3 -31.18 -32.46 -67.25
C THR A 3 -30.09 -32.29 -66.19
N SER A 4 -29.85 -31.04 -65.79
CA SER A 4 -29.01 -30.72 -64.62
C SER A 4 -29.77 -31.03 -63.33
N SER A 5 -29.31 -32.05 -62.60
CA SER A 5 -29.80 -32.39 -61.26
C SER A 5 -29.07 -31.55 -60.21
N THR A 6 -29.75 -30.56 -59.64
CA THR A 6 -29.22 -29.74 -58.54
C THR A 6 -29.36 -30.51 -57.21
N LEU A 7 -28.24 -30.97 -56.65
CA LEU A 7 -28.20 -31.58 -55.31
C LEU A 7 -28.25 -30.47 -54.23
N THR A 8 -29.33 -30.45 -53.45
CA THR A 8 -29.46 -29.60 -52.26
C THR A 8 -28.66 -30.18 -51.10
N PRO A 9 -27.73 -29.44 -50.46
CA PRO A 9 -27.00 -29.96 -49.31
C PRO A 9 -27.92 -30.18 -48.10
N PRO A 10 -27.67 -31.21 -47.27
CA PRO A 10 -28.48 -31.49 -46.09
C PRO A 10 -28.38 -30.34 -45.07
N ALA A 11 -29.51 -29.96 -44.49
CA ALA A 11 -29.57 -28.97 -43.44
C ALA A 11 -28.79 -29.46 -42.20
N SER A 12 -27.78 -28.70 -41.79
CA SER A 12 -27.04 -28.97 -40.56
C SER A 12 -27.99 -28.97 -39.36
N PRO A 13 -27.96 -29.99 -38.48
CA PRO A 13 -28.80 -30.00 -37.29
C PRO A 13 -28.47 -28.77 -36.41
N PRO A 14 -29.48 -28.17 -35.74
CA PRO A 14 -29.24 -27.03 -34.87
C PRO A 14 -28.26 -27.44 -33.79
N ALA A 15 -27.09 -26.76 -33.75
CA ALA A 15 -26.12 -26.96 -32.70
C ALA A 15 -26.80 -26.65 -31.36
N HIS A 16 -27.11 -27.69 -30.60
CA HIS A 16 -27.52 -27.56 -29.21
C HIS A 16 -26.33 -26.98 -28.46
N ARG A 17 -26.25 -25.64 -28.38
CA ARG A 17 -25.37 -24.96 -27.44
C ARG A 17 -25.85 -25.39 -26.07
N ALA A 18 -25.25 -26.43 -25.53
CA ALA A 18 -25.32 -26.69 -24.11
C ALA A 18 -24.94 -25.37 -23.45
N ASP A 19 -25.91 -24.76 -22.75
CA ASP A 19 -25.66 -23.68 -21.82
C ASP A 19 -24.89 -24.32 -20.67
N VAL A 20 -23.60 -24.59 -20.90
CA VAL A 20 -22.66 -25.01 -19.87
C VAL A 20 -22.55 -23.79 -18.99
N GLY A 21 -23.45 -23.71 -18.01
CA GLY A 21 -23.60 -22.56 -17.12
C GLY A 21 -22.22 -22.15 -16.66
N ARG A 22 -21.70 -21.04 -17.22
CA ARG A 22 -20.31 -20.64 -17.00
C ARG A 22 -20.15 -20.49 -15.50
N PRO A 23 -19.32 -21.32 -14.82
CA PRO A 23 -19.21 -21.27 -13.39
C PRO A 23 -18.82 -19.85 -13.00
N ARG A 24 -19.72 -19.16 -12.29
CA ARG A 24 -19.48 -17.78 -11.84
C ARG A 24 -18.22 -17.80 -10.98
N LEU A 25 -17.23 -16.98 -11.33
CA LEU A 25 -16.01 -16.86 -10.55
C LEU A 25 -16.36 -16.42 -9.13
N THR A 26 -16.15 -17.33 -8.18
CA THR A 26 -16.34 -17.11 -6.74
C THR A 26 -15.27 -16.16 -6.21
N PHE A 27 -15.58 -15.39 -5.17
CA PHE A 27 -14.63 -14.46 -4.54
C PHE A 27 -13.30 -15.11 -4.13
N GLY A 28 -13.32 -16.33 -3.59
CA GLY A 28 -12.10 -17.07 -3.23
C GLY A 28 -11.15 -17.29 -4.42
N ARG A 29 -11.68 -17.67 -5.58
CA ARG A 29 -10.88 -17.82 -6.82
C ARG A 29 -10.31 -16.50 -7.33
N ILE A 30 -10.98 -15.37 -7.06
CA ILE A 30 -10.47 -14.04 -7.39
C ILE A 30 -9.30 -13.69 -6.44
N LEU A 31 -9.43 -14.00 -5.15
CA LEU A 31 -8.33 -13.85 -4.19
C LEU A 31 -7.11 -14.68 -4.60
N ASP A 32 -7.30 -15.95 -4.97
CA ASP A 32 -6.22 -16.83 -5.42
C ASP A 32 -5.50 -16.28 -6.66
N ALA A 33 -6.27 -15.71 -7.60
CA ALA A 33 -5.73 -15.07 -8.79
C ALA A 33 -4.90 -13.83 -8.45
N GLU A 34 -5.41 -12.94 -7.59
CA GLU A 34 -4.68 -11.74 -7.15
C GLU A 34 -3.40 -12.11 -6.37
N TRP A 35 -3.47 -13.13 -5.52
CA TRP A 35 -2.30 -13.64 -4.80
C TRP A 35 -1.24 -14.21 -5.75
N THR A 36 -1.66 -14.94 -6.78
CA THR A 36 -0.78 -15.45 -7.83
C THR A 36 -0.09 -14.32 -8.59
N LYS A 37 -0.80 -13.24 -8.91
CA LYS A 37 -0.20 -12.05 -9.58
C LYS A 37 0.92 -11.45 -8.73
N ILE A 38 0.65 -11.19 -7.45
CA ILE A 38 1.63 -10.62 -6.53
C ILE A 38 2.90 -11.48 -6.45
N ARG A 39 2.75 -12.81 -6.41
CA ARG A 39 3.91 -13.72 -6.33
C ARG A 39 4.71 -13.84 -7.64
N THR A 40 4.04 -13.76 -8.78
CA THR A 40 4.66 -14.06 -10.08
C THR A 40 5.23 -12.82 -10.79
N VAL A 41 4.74 -11.63 -10.47
CA VAL A 41 5.22 -10.38 -11.05
C VAL A 41 6.53 -9.97 -10.38
N ARG A 42 7.63 -10.03 -11.15
CA ARG A 42 8.98 -9.70 -10.66
C ARG A 42 9.06 -8.30 -10.03
N SER A 43 8.37 -7.31 -10.60
CA SER A 43 8.38 -5.95 -10.02
C SER A 43 7.77 -5.93 -8.62
N THR A 44 6.73 -6.71 -8.34
CA THR A 44 6.16 -6.83 -6.99
C THR A 44 7.17 -7.39 -6.00
N VAL A 45 7.89 -8.46 -6.37
CA VAL A 45 8.92 -9.06 -5.50
C VAL A 45 10.04 -8.05 -5.21
N TRP A 46 10.52 -7.33 -6.23
CA TRP A 46 11.55 -6.30 -6.03
C TRP A 46 11.06 -5.13 -5.18
N THR A 47 9.81 -4.70 -5.33
CA THR A 47 9.24 -3.63 -4.49
C THR A 47 9.06 -4.07 -3.04
N LEU A 48 8.63 -5.31 -2.80
CA LEU A 48 8.54 -5.86 -1.44
C LEU A 48 9.93 -6.03 -0.81
N ALA A 49 10.92 -6.48 -1.59
CA ALA A 49 12.30 -6.57 -1.14
C ALA A 49 12.88 -5.19 -0.82
N SER A 50 12.63 -4.18 -1.66
CA SER A 50 13.10 -2.82 -1.41
C SER A 50 12.43 -2.20 -0.18
N LEU A 51 11.16 -2.50 0.08
CA LEU A 51 10.47 -2.09 1.31
C LEU A 51 11.24 -2.57 2.54
N VAL A 52 11.59 -3.86 2.59
CA VAL A 52 12.30 -4.47 3.73
C VAL A 52 13.74 -3.94 3.82
N VAL A 53 14.47 -3.95 2.70
CA VAL A 53 15.87 -3.54 2.66
C VAL A 53 16.03 -2.07 3.03
N LEU A 54 15.21 -1.18 2.47
CA LEU A 54 15.27 0.24 2.80
C LEU A 54 14.78 0.49 4.23
N GLY A 55 13.67 -0.12 4.64
CA GLY A 55 13.12 0.07 5.99
C GLY A 55 14.08 -0.39 7.09
N VAL A 56 14.56 -1.63 7.01
CA VAL A 56 15.45 -2.21 8.04
C VAL A 56 16.87 -1.67 7.90
N GLY A 57 17.41 -1.69 6.68
CA GLY A 57 18.81 -1.34 6.41
C GLY A 57 19.11 0.12 6.69
N LEU A 58 18.21 1.03 6.30
CA LEU A 58 18.42 2.45 6.54
C LEU A 58 18.21 2.81 8.01
N THR A 59 17.24 2.21 8.71
CA THR A 59 17.12 2.36 10.16
C THR A 59 18.40 1.94 10.88
N ALA A 60 18.93 0.75 10.56
CA ALA A 60 20.18 0.27 11.14
C ALA A 60 21.35 1.21 10.86
N LEU A 61 21.47 1.71 9.62
CA LEU A 61 22.52 2.64 9.21
C LEU A 61 22.41 3.98 9.94
N ILE A 62 21.20 4.54 10.07
CA ILE A 62 20.94 5.78 10.80
C ILE A 62 21.33 5.61 12.26
N CYS A 63 20.78 4.61 12.95
CA CYS A 63 21.09 4.37 14.36
C CYS A 63 22.57 4.13 14.61
N TRP A 64 23.25 3.38 13.72
CA TRP A 64 24.69 3.20 13.81
C TRP A 64 25.46 4.54 13.68
N GLY A 65 25.02 5.43 12.80
CA GLY A 65 25.67 6.73 12.58
C GLY A 65 25.44 7.73 13.71
N VAL A 66 24.29 7.70 14.38
CA VAL A 66 23.90 8.71 15.38
C VAL A 66 24.04 8.23 16.83
N ALA A 67 24.19 6.92 17.09
CA ALA A 67 24.10 6.38 18.45
C ALA A 67 25.08 7.02 19.45
N GLY A 68 26.34 7.23 19.05
CA GLY A 68 27.32 7.88 19.92
C GLY A 68 26.99 9.35 20.20
N GLU A 69 26.55 10.09 19.18
CA GLU A 69 26.14 11.50 19.34
C GLU A 69 24.93 11.62 20.25
N LEU A 70 23.93 10.75 20.10
CA LEU A 70 22.74 10.71 20.97
C LEU A 70 23.07 10.32 22.41
N ALA A 71 24.10 9.51 22.64
CA ALA A 71 24.50 9.10 23.99
C ALA A 71 25.26 10.20 24.74
N ASP A 72 26.04 10.99 24.00
CA ASP A 72 26.74 12.18 24.52
C ASP A 72 25.82 13.42 24.59
N ASP A 73 24.64 13.36 23.97
CA ASP A 73 23.70 14.48 23.92
C ASP A 73 23.06 14.75 25.28
N SER A 74 23.30 15.96 25.78
CA SER A 74 22.67 16.49 27.00
C SER A 74 21.32 17.16 26.75
N ALA A 75 20.95 17.42 25.49
CA ALA A 75 19.70 18.07 25.11
C ALA A 75 18.50 17.12 25.13
N GLY A 76 18.73 15.81 25.13
CA GLY A 76 17.69 14.79 25.29
C GLY A 76 16.88 14.59 24.01
N GLU A 77 17.56 14.42 22.88
CA GLU A 77 16.91 14.14 21.60
C GLU A 77 15.99 12.89 21.63
N PRO A 78 14.92 12.88 20.79
CA PRO A 78 13.92 11.81 20.80
C PRO A 78 14.45 10.54 20.14
N ILE A 79 15.14 9.68 20.91
CA ILE A 79 15.76 8.44 20.46
C ILE A 79 14.75 7.52 19.73
N GLY A 80 13.49 7.49 20.19
CA GLY A 80 12.42 6.71 19.57
C GLY A 80 12.06 7.17 18.16
N ALA A 81 12.33 8.43 17.82
CA ALA A 81 12.09 8.95 16.49
C ALA A 81 13.15 8.43 15.50
N PHE A 82 14.43 8.39 15.92
CA PHE A 82 15.53 7.89 15.09
C PHE A 82 15.38 6.40 14.72
N VAL A 83 14.96 5.55 15.67
CA VAL A 83 14.79 4.12 15.42
C VAL A 83 13.70 3.82 14.38
N THR A 84 12.78 4.75 14.15
CA THR A 84 11.69 4.59 13.18
C THR A 84 11.87 5.43 11.92
N TRP A 85 12.87 6.31 11.87
CA TRP A 85 13.07 7.23 10.76
C TRP A 85 13.41 6.51 9.44
N GLY A 86 14.20 5.44 9.48
CA GLY A 86 14.51 4.63 8.29
C GLY A 86 13.29 3.96 7.66
N LEU A 87 12.23 3.69 8.44
CA LEU A 87 10.96 3.17 7.91
C LEU A 87 10.27 4.17 6.97
N MET A 88 10.59 5.46 7.05
CA MET A 88 10.06 6.47 6.14
C MET A 88 10.43 6.23 4.68
N PHE A 89 11.50 5.48 4.42
CA PHE A 89 11.91 5.12 3.06
C PHE A 89 11.24 3.82 2.58
N GLY A 90 11.02 2.87 3.50
CA GLY A 90 10.28 1.63 3.21
C GLY A 90 8.83 1.89 2.79
N GLN A 91 8.18 2.90 3.38
CA GLN A 91 6.80 3.26 3.02
C GLN A 91 6.62 3.76 1.58
N ILE A 92 7.66 4.33 0.95
CA ILE A 92 7.62 4.71 -0.47
C ILE A 92 7.34 3.46 -1.33
N ALA A 93 7.99 2.35 -1.00
CA ALA A 93 7.79 1.09 -1.70
C ALA A 93 6.37 0.55 -1.50
N ALA A 94 5.77 0.70 -0.32
CA ALA A 94 4.37 0.31 -0.08
C ALA A 94 3.38 1.12 -0.91
N LEU A 95 3.55 2.45 -0.96
CA LEU A 95 2.74 3.34 -1.80
C LEU A 95 2.86 2.96 -3.28
N VAL A 96 4.10 2.81 -3.77
CA VAL A 96 4.39 2.42 -5.16
C VAL A 96 3.81 1.04 -5.49
N LEU A 97 3.91 0.08 -4.57
CA LEU A 97 3.32 -1.24 -4.75
C LEU A 97 1.80 -1.15 -4.95
N GLY A 98 1.11 -0.38 -4.11
CA GLY A 98 -0.32 -0.15 -4.26
C GLY A 98 -0.68 0.41 -5.63
N ILE A 99 0.06 1.41 -6.08
CA ILE A 99 -0.11 2.01 -7.40
C ILE A 99 0.12 0.97 -8.51
N LEU A 100 1.22 0.21 -8.46
CA LEU A 100 1.54 -0.82 -9.44
C LEU A 100 0.46 -1.90 -9.51
N VAL A 101 -0.08 -2.31 -8.36
CA VAL A 101 -1.14 -3.33 -8.29
C VAL A 101 -2.43 -2.86 -8.97
N ALA A 102 -2.72 -1.56 -8.98
CA ALA A 102 -3.80 -0.97 -9.77
C ALA A 102 -3.44 -0.80 -11.26
N THR A 103 -2.25 -0.27 -11.57
CA THR A 103 -1.92 0.18 -12.93
C THR A 103 -1.36 -0.93 -13.83
N ALA A 104 -0.79 -2.00 -13.28
CA ALA A 104 -0.19 -3.09 -14.06
C ALA A 104 -1.17 -3.79 -15.01
N GLU A 105 -2.45 -3.86 -14.64
CA GLU A 105 -3.49 -4.45 -15.50
C GLU A 105 -3.88 -3.54 -16.66
N TYR A 106 -3.72 -2.22 -16.49
CA TYR A 106 -3.94 -1.25 -17.56
C TYR A 106 -2.76 -1.26 -18.54
N SER A 107 -1.51 -1.30 -18.04
CA SER A 107 -0.33 -1.30 -18.91
C SER A 107 -0.18 -2.59 -19.72
N SER A 108 -0.64 -3.73 -19.20
CA SER A 108 -0.60 -5.02 -19.89
C SER A 108 -1.84 -5.34 -20.73
N GLY A 109 -2.89 -4.52 -20.66
CA GLY A 109 -4.19 -4.80 -21.29
C GLY A 109 -5.00 -5.92 -20.61
N MET A 110 -4.48 -6.52 -19.53
CA MET A 110 -5.11 -7.62 -18.79
C MET A 110 -6.44 -7.22 -18.13
N ILE A 111 -6.69 -5.92 -17.93
CA ILE A 111 -7.95 -5.45 -17.35
C ILE A 111 -9.18 -5.96 -18.12
N ARG A 112 -9.09 -6.11 -19.45
CA ARG A 112 -10.19 -6.64 -20.28
C ARG A 112 -10.47 -8.12 -20.01
N THR A 113 -9.42 -8.92 -19.82
CA THR A 113 -9.56 -10.35 -19.54
C THR A 113 -10.04 -10.58 -18.10
N THR A 114 -9.54 -9.81 -17.13
CA THR A 114 -10.03 -9.82 -15.75
C THR A 114 -11.54 -9.54 -15.71
N LEU A 115 -12.00 -8.49 -16.40
CA LEU A 115 -13.41 -8.09 -16.39
C LEU A 115 -14.32 -9.03 -17.20
N ALA A 116 -13.80 -9.66 -18.27
CA ALA A 116 -14.54 -10.69 -19.00
C ALA A 116 -14.76 -11.95 -18.15
N ALA A 117 -13.78 -12.30 -17.31
CA ALA A 117 -13.87 -13.44 -16.40
C ALA A 117 -14.71 -13.12 -15.16
N ALA A 118 -14.46 -11.98 -14.51
CA ALA A 118 -15.14 -11.52 -13.29
C ALA A 118 -15.90 -10.20 -13.54
N PRO A 119 -17.15 -10.26 -14.04
CA PRO A 119 -17.91 -9.05 -14.42
C PRO A 119 -18.29 -8.17 -13.23
N ARG A 120 -18.23 -8.70 -11.99
CA ARG A 120 -18.46 -7.94 -10.75
C ARG A 120 -17.21 -7.14 -10.38
N ARG A 121 -17.10 -5.94 -10.94
CA ARG A 121 -15.97 -5.00 -10.74
C ARG A 121 -15.60 -4.76 -9.28
N TRP A 122 -16.62 -4.57 -8.43
CA TRP A 122 -16.43 -4.38 -6.98
C TRP A 122 -15.84 -5.61 -6.30
N SER A 123 -16.14 -6.83 -6.76
CA SER A 123 -15.55 -8.05 -6.21
C SER A 123 -14.05 -8.16 -6.54
N VAL A 124 -13.65 -7.71 -7.74
CA VAL A 124 -12.22 -7.65 -8.13
C VAL A 124 -11.49 -6.60 -7.30
N LEU A 125 -12.06 -5.41 -7.15
CA LEU A 125 -11.46 -4.35 -6.34
C LEU A 125 -11.33 -4.76 -4.87
N ALA A 126 -12.37 -5.37 -4.30
CA ALA A 126 -12.33 -5.89 -2.93
C ALA A 126 -11.24 -6.96 -2.77
N ALA A 127 -11.17 -7.94 -3.68
CA ALA A 127 -10.15 -8.98 -3.62
C ALA A 127 -8.73 -8.40 -3.69
N LYS A 128 -8.47 -7.49 -4.64
CA LYS A 128 -7.19 -6.81 -4.80
C LYS A 128 -6.79 -6.03 -3.55
N THR A 129 -7.75 -5.30 -2.97
CA THR A 129 -7.56 -4.54 -1.73
C THR A 129 -7.24 -5.48 -0.57
N THR A 130 -8.01 -6.57 -0.39
CA THR A 130 -7.80 -7.55 0.68
C THR A 130 -6.44 -8.21 0.62
N VAL A 131 -6.03 -8.68 -0.57
CA VAL A 131 -4.73 -9.35 -0.73
C VAL A 131 -3.58 -8.36 -0.51
N LEU A 132 -3.66 -7.16 -1.08
CA LEU A 132 -2.63 -6.13 -0.91
C LEU A 132 -2.50 -5.68 0.55
N ALA A 133 -3.63 -5.34 1.18
CA ALA A 133 -3.65 -4.88 2.56
C ALA A 133 -3.17 -5.98 3.52
N GLY A 134 -3.61 -7.23 3.34
CA GLY A 134 -3.15 -8.35 4.15
C GLY A 134 -1.65 -8.61 4.01
N LEU A 135 -1.12 -8.53 2.79
CA LEU A 135 0.32 -8.68 2.55
C LEU A 135 1.14 -7.57 3.21
N LEU A 136 0.74 -6.30 3.02
CA LEU A 136 1.46 -5.15 3.58
C LEU A 136 1.30 -5.06 5.09
N LEU A 137 0.18 -5.53 5.65
CA LEU A 137 0.00 -5.66 7.09
C LEU A 137 1.04 -6.59 7.70
N VAL A 138 1.16 -7.81 7.15
CA VAL A 138 2.10 -8.82 7.65
C VAL A 138 3.54 -8.38 7.40
N LEU A 139 3.86 -8.02 6.16
CA LEU A 139 5.22 -7.65 5.80
C LEU A 139 5.65 -6.36 6.52
N GLY A 140 4.78 -5.38 6.63
CA GLY A 140 5.07 -4.14 7.32
C GLY A 140 5.31 -4.34 8.82
N ALA A 141 4.53 -5.20 9.50
CA ALA A 141 4.80 -5.55 10.89
C ALA A 141 6.16 -6.24 11.07
N ILE A 142 6.51 -7.16 10.15
CA ILE A 142 7.83 -7.80 10.12
C ILE A 142 8.92 -6.75 9.89
N THR A 143 8.78 -5.87 8.90
CA THR A 143 9.76 -4.82 8.59
C THR A 143 9.94 -3.87 9.76
N SER A 144 8.86 -3.37 10.38
CA SER A 144 8.93 -2.47 11.53
C SER A 144 9.58 -3.14 12.73
N THR A 145 9.26 -4.40 13.00
CA THR A 145 9.90 -5.17 14.06
C THR A 145 11.39 -5.34 13.81
N LEU A 146 11.78 -5.77 12.61
CA LEU A 146 13.19 -5.95 12.24
C LEU A 146 13.96 -4.62 12.25
N ALA A 147 13.35 -3.52 11.79
CA ALA A 147 13.95 -2.20 11.81
C ALA A 147 14.21 -1.74 13.25
N ILE A 148 13.21 -1.86 14.15
CA ILE A 148 13.38 -1.51 15.56
C ILE A 148 14.48 -2.36 16.20
N LEU A 149 14.47 -3.68 16.00
CA LEU A 149 15.52 -4.55 16.56
C LEU A 149 16.91 -4.20 16.02
N ALA A 150 17.03 -3.94 14.73
CA ALA A 150 18.31 -3.60 14.08
C ALA A 150 18.83 -2.23 14.51
N GLY A 151 17.96 -1.22 14.63
CA GLY A 151 18.33 0.11 15.12
C GLY A 151 18.67 0.09 16.61
N ASN A 152 17.82 -0.55 17.42
CA ASN A 152 18.00 -0.63 18.87
C ASN A 152 19.29 -1.35 19.26
N PHE A 153 19.77 -2.30 18.46
CA PHE A 153 21.04 -2.99 18.69
C PHE A 153 22.26 -2.05 18.74
N PHE A 154 22.23 -0.93 18.02
CA PHE A 154 23.31 0.07 18.09
C PHE A 154 23.12 1.01 19.27
N LEU A 155 21.88 1.46 19.51
CA LEU A 155 21.54 2.33 20.63
C LEU A 155 21.81 1.67 22.00
N ASP A 156 21.48 0.39 22.13
CA ASP A 156 21.70 -0.39 23.36
C ASP A 156 23.20 -0.54 23.71
N ARG A 157 24.09 -0.55 22.72
CA ARG A 157 25.54 -0.58 22.96
C ARG A 157 26.08 0.68 23.60
N GLU A 158 25.44 1.81 23.32
CA GLU A 158 25.76 3.10 23.92
C GLU A 158 24.97 3.33 25.22
N GLY A 159 24.22 2.33 25.69
CA GLY A 159 23.46 2.40 26.95
C GLY A 159 22.14 3.18 26.86
N ILE A 160 21.72 3.55 25.64
CA ILE A 160 20.52 4.36 25.37
C ILE A 160 19.45 3.57 24.59
N GLY A 161 19.49 2.24 24.69
CA GLY A 161 18.53 1.34 24.05
C GLY A 161 17.11 1.54 24.57
N LEU A 162 16.13 1.38 23.69
CA LEU A 162 14.71 1.35 24.01
C LEU A 162 14.31 0.02 24.64
N THR A 163 13.39 0.08 25.60
CA THR A 163 12.84 -1.13 26.23
C THR A 163 11.82 -1.76 25.31
N LEU A 164 12.07 -3.00 24.86
CA LEU A 164 11.19 -3.67 23.90
C LEU A 164 9.80 -4.02 24.47
N SER A 165 9.65 -4.04 25.79
CA SER A 165 8.35 -4.22 26.45
C SER A 165 7.55 -2.93 26.56
N ASP A 166 8.10 -1.78 26.16
CA ASP A 166 7.37 -0.52 26.21
C ASP A 166 6.15 -0.58 25.29
N PRO A 167 4.96 -0.15 25.79
CA PRO A 167 3.73 -0.21 25.00
C PRO A 167 3.83 0.52 23.66
N GLU A 168 4.60 1.60 23.59
CA GLU A 168 4.78 2.40 22.37
C GLU A 168 5.65 1.67 21.34
N VAL A 169 6.68 0.95 21.80
CA VAL A 169 7.52 0.10 20.95
C VAL A 169 6.70 -1.07 20.41
N LEU A 170 5.97 -1.79 21.26
CA LEU A 170 5.11 -2.91 20.86
C LEU A 170 4.00 -2.45 19.89
N ARG A 171 3.37 -1.31 20.18
CA ARG A 171 2.39 -0.68 19.30
C ARG A 171 3.01 -0.39 17.94
N THR A 172 4.24 0.11 17.89
CA THR A 172 4.90 0.48 16.63
C THR A 172 5.29 -0.74 15.81
N MET A 173 5.77 -1.81 16.46
CA MET A 173 6.07 -3.10 15.83
C MET A 173 4.85 -3.67 15.09
N ALA A 174 3.67 -3.65 15.73
CA ALA A 174 2.43 -4.09 15.09
C ALA A 174 1.82 -3.04 14.15
N GLY A 175 1.86 -1.77 14.56
CA GLY A 175 1.22 -0.63 13.92
C GLY A 175 1.87 -0.20 12.61
N GLY A 176 3.17 -0.45 12.45
CA GLY A 176 3.85 -0.24 11.17
C GLY A 176 3.25 -1.04 10.02
N GLY A 177 2.82 -2.28 10.29
CA GLY A 177 2.03 -3.08 9.35
C GLY A 177 0.72 -2.41 8.97
N LEU A 178 -0.04 -1.94 9.96
CA LEU A 178 -1.33 -1.29 9.75
C LEU A 178 -1.18 -0.02 8.91
N TYR A 179 -0.19 0.81 9.22
CA TYR A 179 0.13 2.02 8.47
C TYR A 179 0.48 1.70 7.01
N LEU A 180 1.38 0.74 6.78
CA LEU A 180 1.78 0.37 5.42
C LEU A 180 0.64 -0.27 4.62
N ALA A 181 -0.24 -1.03 5.27
CA ALA A 181 -1.45 -1.55 4.64
C ALA A 181 -2.38 -0.43 4.17
N VAL A 182 -2.68 0.54 5.03
CA VAL A 182 -3.52 1.70 4.67
C VAL A 182 -2.87 2.52 3.56
N LEU A 183 -1.56 2.78 3.65
CA LEU A 183 -0.81 3.50 2.63
C LEU A 183 -0.80 2.78 1.29
N GLY A 184 -0.65 1.46 1.28
CA GLY A 184 -0.76 0.66 0.07
C GLY A 184 -2.15 0.72 -0.55
N VAL A 185 -3.21 0.69 0.25
CA VAL A 185 -4.59 0.86 -0.22
C VAL A 185 -4.82 2.28 -0.76
N PHE A 186 -4.25 3.30 -0.13
CA PHE A 186 -4.25 4.67 -0.65
C PHE A 186 -3.57 4.75 -2.02
N GLY A 187 -2.39 4.13 -2.17
CA GLY A 187 -1.70 4.00 -3.44
C GLY A 187 -2.50 3.25 -4.50
N LEU A 188 -3.21 2.18 -4.12
CA LEU A 188 -4.13 1.45 -4.99
C LEU A 188 -5.25 2.36 -5.51
N GLY A 189 -5.84 3.17 -4.63
CA GLY A 189 -6.83 4.18 -5.00
C GLY A 189 -6.27 5.20 -6.00
N LEU A 190 -5.10 5.77 -5.73
CA LEU A 190 -4.42 6.70 -6.65
C LEU A 190 -4.15 6.08 -8.01
N GLY A 191 -3.62 4.85 -8.04
CA GLY A 191 -3.35 4.12 -9.28
C GLY A 191 -4.62 3.87 -10.09
N LEU A 192 -5.73 3.54 -9.42
CA LEU A 192 -7.02 3.32 -10.08
C LEU A 192 -7.64 4.62 -10.61
N LEU A 193 -7.47 5.72 -9.88
CA LEU A 193 -7.96 7.05 -10.25
C LEU A 193 -7.25 7.58 -11.50
N LEU A 194 -5.91 7.50 -11.51
CA LEU A 194 -5.06 8.12 -12.53
C LEU A 194 -4.78 7.19 -13.71
N ARG A 195 -4.82 5.87 -13.51
CA ARG A 195 -4.60 4.83 -14.54
C ARG A 195 -3.25 4.95 -15.28
N HIS A 196 -2.30 5.67 -14.69
CA HIS A 196 -0.98 5.90 -15.26
C HIS A 196 0.06 5.76 -14.15
N THR A 197 0.97 4.78 -14.29
CA THR A 197 1.94 4.45 -13.23
C THR A 197 2.81 5.64 -12.84
N ALA A 198 3.50 6.27 -13.81
CA ALA A 198 4.42 7.36 -13.50
C ALA A 198 3.70 8.55 -12.84
N GLY A 199 2.62 9.05 -13.46
CA GLY A 199 1.80 10.11 -12.88
C GLY A 199 1.26 9.80 -11.47
N ALA A 200 0.78 8.57 -11.22
CA ALA A 200 0.30 8.17 -9.91
C ALA A 200 1.41 8.12 -8.86
N VAL A 201 2.59 7.61 -9.21
CA VAL A 201 3.76 7.60 -8.32
C VAL A 201 4.19 9.03 -8.01
N THR A 202 4.32 9.89 -9.03
CA THR A 202 4.70 11.29 -8.85
C THR A 202 3.74 12.03 -7.94
N VAL A 203 2.42 11.90 -8.18
CA VAL A 203 1.39 12.56 -7.36
C VAL A 203 1.39 12.01 -5.94
N GLY A 204 1.47 10.69 -5.77
CA GLY A 204 1.48 10.06 -4.45
C GLY A 204 2.69 10.48 -3.63
N ILE A 205 3.89 10.46 -4.22
CA ILE A 205 5.11 10.88 -3.53
C ILE A 205 5.06 12.38 -3.19
N ALA A 206 4.68 13.23 -4.16
CA ALA A 206 4.57 14.66 -3.93
C ALA A 206 3.55 14.98 -2.84
N LEU A 207 2.39 14.34 -2.84
CA LEU A 207 1.35 14.59 -1.84
C LEU A 207 1.81 14.19 -0.43
N ILE A 208 2.33 12.98 -0.27
CA ILE A 208 2.62 12.43 1.06
C ILE A 208 3.93 12.99 1.63
N PHE A 209 4.99 13.03 0.81
CA PHE A 209 6.32 13.36 1.31
C PHE A 209 6.69 14.83 1.14
N VAL A 210 6.14 15.51 0.13
CA VAL A 210 6.45 16.93 -0.10
C VAL A 210 5.39 17.81 0.52
N VAL A 211 4.14 17.71 0.06
CA VAL A 211 3.03 18.54 0.55
C VAL A 211 2.75 18.25 2.02
N GLY A 212 2.68 16.97 2.42
CA GLY A 212 2.50 16.57 3.81
C GLY A 212 3.49 17.24 4.77
N ASN A 213 4.78 17.27 4.44
CA ASN A 213 5.79 17.91 5.28
C ASN A 213 5.78 19.45 5.17
N LEU A 214 5.56 20.01 3.97
CA LEU A 214 5.60 21.46 3.77
C LEU A 214 4.38 22.20 4.34
N VAL A 215 3.25 21.53 4.48
CA VAL A 215 2.03 22.09 5.07
C VAL A 215 2.25 22.61 6.50
N GLY A 216 3.18 22.03 7.25
CA GLY A 216 3.56 22.49 8.58
C GLY A 216 4.20 23.88 8.62
N LEU A 217 4.65 24.41 7.47
CA LEU A 217 5.19 25.78 7.39
C LEU A 217 4.08 26.86 7.33
N ILE A 218 2.82 26.46 7.14
CA ILE A 218 1.70 27.40 7.12
C ILE A 218 1.44 27.86 8.56
N PRO A 219 1.54 29.16 8.86
CA PRO A 219 1.35 29.64 10.22
C PRO A 219 -0.12 29.58 10.67
N GLY A 220 -0.31 29.34 11.96
CA GLY A 220 -1.61 29.40 12.64
C GLY A 220 -2.44 28.12 12.53
N ALA A 221 -3.68 28.21 13.02
CA ALA A 221 -4.57 27.05 13.19
C ALA A 221 -4.84 26.26 11.91
N ALA A 222 -4.80 26.92 10.74
CA ALA A 222 -4.99 26.26 9.46
C ALA A 222 -3.86 25.27 9.14
N GLY A 223 -2.60 25.66 9.36
CA GLY A 223 -1.45 24.80 9.13
C GLY A 223 -1.39 23.63 10.11
N GLU A 224 -1.69 23.86 11.38
CA GLU A 224 -1.80 22.80 12.39
C GLU A 224 -2.87 21.77 12.01
N TRP A 225 -4.06 22.24 11.59
CA TRP A 225 -5.17 21.38 11.20
C TRP A 225 -4.85 20.59 9.93
N LEU A 226 -4.27 21.23 8.92
CA LEU A 226 -3.83 20.56 7.70
C LEU A 226 -2.73 19.53 7.98
N THR A 227 -1.75 19.84 8.84
CA THR A 227 -0.67 18.90 9.18
C THR A 227 -1.21 17.62 9.80
N LYS A 228 -2.22 17.74 10.67
CA LYS A 228 -2.90 16.62 11.33
C LYS A 228 -3.72 15.74 10.37
N LEU A 229 -4.26 16.32 9.31
CA LEU A 229 -5.20 15.66 8.38
C LEU A 229 -4.63 15.43 6.98
N MET A 230 -3.33 15.66 6.77
CA MET A 230 -2.71 15.36 5.49
C MET A 230 -2.57 13.84 5.31
N PRO A 231 -2.87 13.30 4.10
CA PRO A 231 -2.64 11.90 3.80
C PRO A 231 -1.20 11.49 4.06
N GLY A 232 -1.02 10.34 4.71
CA GLY A 232 0.27 9.92 5.26
C GLY A 232 0.46 10.44 6.69
N ASN A 233 0.61 11.76 6.87
CA ASN A 233 0.84 12.40 8.17
C ASN A 233 -0.15 11.98 9.26
N ALA A 234 -1.44 11.95 8.92
CA ALA A 234 -2.49 11.62 9.88
C ALA A 234 -2.22 10.26 10.57
N GLY A 235 -1.69 9.28 9.84
CA GLY A 235 -1.45 7.93 10.35
C GLY A 235 -0.02 7.62 10.80
N THR A 236 0.94 8.53 10.63
CA THR A 236 2.37 8.23 10.84
C THR A 236 2.68 7.82 12.27
N THR A 237 2.00 8.42 13.25
CA THR A 237 2.22 8.12 14.67
C THR A 237 1.94 6.68 15.01
N MET A 238 1.11 5.96 14.23
CA MET A 238 0.91 4.51 14.39
C MET A 238 2.18 3.69 14.10
N ALA A 239 3.07 4.21 13.26
CA ALA A 239 4.30 3.56 12.80
C ALA A 239 5.59 4.18 13.37
N THR A 240 5.48 5.13 14.30
CA THR A 240 6.63 5.72 15.00
C THR A 240 6.53 5.47 16.51
N VAL A 241 7.68 5.20 17.15
CA VAL A 241 7.76 5.05 18.61
C VAL A 241 7.53 6.42 19.24
N GLU A 242 8.31 7.39 18.78
CA GLU A 242 8.25 8.79 19.17
C GLU A 242 8.24 9.65 17.89
N SER A 243 7.60 10.83 17.95
CA SER A 243 7.48 11.73 16.80
C SER A 243 8.34 12.97 17.02
N PHE A 244 9.03 13.43 15.97
CA PHE A 244 9.67 14.75 15.95
C PHE A 244 8.66 15.91 16.03
N ASN A 245 7.38 15.64 15.79
CA ASN A 245 6.29 16.61 15.93
C ASN A 245 5.27 16.12 16.97
N PRO A 246 5.20 16.76 18.16
CA PRO A 246 4.28 16.36 19.23
C PRO A 246 2.82 16.72 18.94
N ASP A 247 2.55 17.58 17.97
CA ASP A 247 1.20 18.06 17.67
C ASP A 247 0.41 17.14 16.74
N LEU A 248 0.95 15.97 16.37
CA LEU A 248 0.25 15.02 15.51
C LEU A 248 -0.92 14.34 16.24
N LEU A 249 -1.82 13.74 15.45
CA LEU A 249 -2.91 12.94 16.00
C LEU A 249 -2.35 11.72 16.73
N GLY A 250 -3.02 11.32 17.82
CA GLY A 250 -2.69 10.09 18.53
C GLY A 250 -2.80 8.85 17.61
N PRO A 251 -2.10 7.75 17.92
CA PRO A 251 -1.92 6.63 16.99
C PRO A 251 -3.23 6.07 16.40
N TRP A 252 -4.22 5.83 17.26
CA TRP A 252 -5.49 5.22 16.87
C TRP A 252 -6.42 6.18 16.13
N THR A 253 -6.49 7.45 16.57
CA THR A 253 -7.29 8.47 15.89
C THR A 253 -6.68 8.80 14.53
N GLY A 254 -5.36 8.95 14.50
CA GLY A 254 -4.59 9.22 13.31
C GLY A 254 -4.71 8.16 12.23
N ILE A 255 -4.50 6.88 12.58
CA ILE A 255 -4.67 5.79 11.61
C ILE A 255 -6.13 5.65 11.15
N GLY A 256 -7.10 5.96 12.02
CA GLY A 256 -8.52 5.96 11.68
C GLY A 256 -8.86 7.02 10.63
N VAL A 257 -8.32 8.23 10.79
CA VAL A 257 -8.45 9.32 9.81
C VAL A 257 -7.83 8.91 8.48
N PHE A 258 -6.58 8.42 8.50
CA PHE A 258 -5.90 8.02 7.27
C PHE A 258 -6.59 6.85 6.56
N ALA A 259 -7.12 5.88 7.32
CA ALA A 259 -7.94 4.81 6.78
C ALA A 259 -9.23 5.34 6.14
N GLY A 260 -9.85 6.36 6.73
CA GLY A 260 -11.00 7.07 6.16
C GLY A 260 -10.68 7.75 4.83
N GLU A 261 -9.53 8.42 4.74
CA GLU A 261 -9.04 9.04 3.50
C GLU A 261 -8.76 8.00 2.40
N ALA A 262 -8.07 6.91 2.75
CA ALA A 262 -7.79 5.81 1.84
C ALA A 262 -9.08 5.14 1.35
N ALA A 263 -10.04 4.91 2.25
CA ALA A 263 -11.35 4.36 1.91
C ALA A 263 -12.13 5.30 0.99
N LEU A 264 -12.17 6.60 1.28
CA LEU A 264 -12.85 7.60 0.45
C LEU A 264 -12.25 7.63 -0.96
N LEU A 265 -10.92 7.69 -1.06
CA LEU A 265 -10.22 7.67 -2.35
C LEU A 265 -10.52 6.37 -3.12
N LEU A 266 -10.48 5.22 -2.45
CA LEU A 266 -10.76 3.92 -3.07
C LEU A 266 -12.21 3.82 -3.55
N LEU A 267 -13.17 4.34 -2.78
CA LEU A 267 -14.59 4.37 -3.15
C LEU A 267 -14.83 5.27 -4.37
N ILE A 268 -14.27 6.49 -4.39
CA ILE A 268 -14.36 7.40 -5.54
C ILE A 268 -13.74 6.75 -6.78
N SER A 269 -12.56 6.15 -6.64
CA SER A 269 -11.84 5.51 -7.73
C SER A 269 -12.59 4.27 -8.25
N GLY A 270 -13.12 3.45 -7.36
CA GLY A 270 -13.94 2.26 -7.68
C GLY A 270 -15.26 2.63 -8.37
N TRP A 271 -15.90 3.72 -7.93
CA TRP A 271 -17.09 4.24 -8.59
C TRP A 271 -16.79 4.74 -10.01
N LEU A 272 -15.71 5.52 -10.20
CA LEU A 272 -15.27 5.94 -11.54
C LEU A 272 -14.91 4.74 -12.42
N PHE A 273 -14.24 3.73 -11.87
CA PHE A 273 -13.94 2.47 -12.55
C PHE A 273 -15.20 1.73 -13.01
N SER A 274 -16.28 1.79 -12.23
CA SER A 274 -17.56 1.19 -12.62
C SER A 274 -18.26 1.94 -13.76
N ARG A 275 -18.06 3.26 -13.87
CA ARG A 275 -18.75 4.12 -14.85
C ARG A 275 -17.98 4.34 -16.15
N ARG A 276 -16.64 4.42 -16.11
CA ARG A 276 -15.81 4.86 -17.24
C ARG A 276 -15.42 3.73 -18.21
N ASP A 277 -15.47 2.48 -17.77
CA ASP A 277 -15.10 1.34 -18.64
C ASP A 277 -16.36 0.60 -19.15
N ALA A 278 -17.46 1.33 -19.37
CA ALA A 278 -18.68 0.86 -20.04
C ALA A 278 -18.71 1.34 -21.50
#